data_AF-A0A087RTK2-F1
#
_entry.id   AF-A0A087RTK2-F1
#
_cell.length_a   1.000
_cell.length_b   1.000
_cell.length_c   1.000
_cell.angle_alpha   90.00
_cell.angle_beta   90.00
_cell.angle_gamma   90.00
#
_symmetry.space_group_name_H-M   'P 1'
#
loop_
_entity.id
_entity.type
_entity.pdbx_description
1 polymer ?
#
loop_
_entity_poly.entity_id
_entity_poly.type
_entity_poly.pdbx_seq_one_letter_code
_entity_poly.pdbx_strand_id
1 'polypeptide(L)'
;MTKIKTNYAVYGTILGIMLLSTTIDSTTFQVFAQTTNEFTVRDSEQINKDPVAKSILEKIEHMKKRMVEIKEERKRQQEHQKFIEQQRELARQELNKELDRINDKYKDNTPKASFSSFVASKPAQTQSVYWDMFNFQQEKVADARKAMKNVLDNGGSLQEARNAYHEAAAVKRIQLIDITKNLNIKHGLAEDSVQSTFDKYGKLPRYD
;
A
#
# COMPACT_ATOMS: atom_id res chain seq x y z
N MET A 1 -6.02 19.02 47.75
CA MET A 1 -5.91 19.18 46.29
C MET A 1 -5.51 17.85 45.69
N THR A 2 -6.48 17.14 45.14
CA THR A 2 -6.44 15.71 44.84
C THR A 2 -5.82 15.49 43.46
N LYS A 3 -4.67 14.79 43.39
CA LYS A 3 -4.02 14.41 42.13
C LYS A 3 -4.72 13.19 41.54
N ILE A 4 -5.49 13.38 40.48
CA ILE A 4 -6.08 12.29 39.70
C ILE A 4 -5.00 11.79 38.73
N LYS A 5 -4.53 10.56 38.96
CA LYS A 5 -3.72 9.80 37.99
C LYS A 5 -4.68 9.10 37.04
N THR A 6 -4.72 9.50 35.77
CA THR A 6 -5.37 8.74 34.70
C THR A 6 -4.36 7.80 34.07
N ASN A 7 -4.45 6.52 34.43
CA ASN A 7 -3.81 5.42 33.72
C ASN A 7 -4.67 5.09 32.49
N TYR A 8 -4.16 5.31 31.29
CA TYR A 8 -4.76 4.76 30.07
C TYR A 8 -4.11 3.40 29.80
N ALA A 9 -4.79 2.32 30.16
CA ALA A 9 -4.45 0.97 29.71
C ALA A 9 -5.10 0.75 28.34
N VAL A 10 -4.30 0.77 27.28
CA VAL A 10 -4.72 0.38 25.93
C VAL A 10 -4.60 -1.15 25.84
N TYR A 11 -5.72 -1.85 25.99
CA TYR A 11 -5.79 -3.28 25.69
C TYR A 11 -5.81 -3.47 24.17
N GLY A 12 -4.64 -3.71 23.60
CA GLY A 12 -4.51 -4.18 22.21
C GLY A 12 -4.76 -5.68 22.15
N THR A 13 -5.94 -6.10 21.74
CA THR A 13 -6.21 -7.50 21.40
C THR A 13 -5.60 -7.83 20.04
N ILE A 14 -4.50 -8.59 20.04
CA ILE A 14 -3.90 -9.17 18.84
C ILE A 14 -4.69 -10.45 18.51
N LEU A 15 -5.53 -10.38 17.48
CA LEU A 15 -6.17 -11.54 16.87
C LEU A 15 -5.33 -11.95 15.66
N GLY A 16 -4.33 -12.81 15.91
CA GLY A 16 -3.52 -13.43 14.86
C GLY A 16 -4.32 -14.51 14.15
N ILE A 17 -4.75 -14.24 12.91
CA ILE A 17 -5.32 -15.26 12.03
C ILE A 17 -4.15 -15.98 11.36
N MET A 18 -3.89 -17.21 11.81
CA MET A 18 -2.94 -18.12 11.17
C MET A 18 -3.61 -18.67 9.89
N LEU A 19 -3.20 -18.17 8.72
CA LEU A 19 -3.62 -18.69 7.41
C LEU A 19 -2.90 -20.02 7.17
N LEU A 20 -3.56 -21.14 7.49
CA LEU A 20 -3.18 -22.45 6.99
C LEU A 20 -3.77 -22.62 5.58
N SER A 21 -2.95 -22.34 4.56
CA SER A 21 -3.25 -22.72 3.18
C SER A 21 -3.02 -24.23 3.02
N THR A 22 -4.07 -25.03 3.17
CA THR A 22 -4.08 -26.42 2.70
C THR A 22 -4.49 -26.43 1.23
N THR A 23 -3.52 -26.71 0.36
CA THR A 23 -3.78 -27.06 -1.04
C THR A 23 -4.52 -28.39 -1.08
N ILE A 24 -5.80 -28.36 -1.46
CA ILE A 24 -6.56 -29.58 -1.74
C ILE A 24 -6.15 -30.03 -3.14
N ASP A 25 -5.28 -31.03 -3.19
CA ASP A 25 -4.97 -31.75 -4.42
C ASP A 25 -6.26 -32.30 -5.02
N SER A 26 -6.50 -31.93 -6.28
CA SER A 26 -7.66 -32.37 -7.05
C SER A 26 -7.41 -33.79 -7.54
N THR A 27 -7.59 -34.80 -6.68
CA THR A 27 -7.56 -36.19 -7.13
C THR A 27 -8.82 -36.47 -7.95
N THR A 28 -8.63 -36.55 -9.27
CA THR A 28 -9.63 -36.99 -10.23
C THR A 28 -10.01 -38.44 -9.94
N PHE A 29 -11.23 -38.66 -9.44
CA PHE A 29 -11.81 -40.01 -9.39
C PHE A 29 -12.08 -40.48 -10.82
N GLN A 30 -11.27 -41.39 -11.34
CA GLN A 30 -11.62 -42.13 -12.56
C GLN A 30 -12.71 -43.14 -12.21
N VAL A 31 -13.92 -42.90 -12.72
CA VAL A 31 -15.05 -43.82 -12.63
C VAL A 31 -14.95 -44.78 -13.82
N PHE A 32 -14.62 -46.04 -13.55
CA PHE A 32 -14.77 -47.13 -14.53
C PHE A 32 -16.26 -47.45 -14.68
N ALA A 33 -16.84 -47.08 -15.82
CA ALA A 33 -18.17 -47.52 -16.21
C ALA A 33 -18.03 -48.73 -17.15
N GLN A 34 -18.42 -49.92 -16.68
CA GLN A 34 -18.65 -51.09 -17.53
C GLN A 34 -20.17 -51.24 -17.72
N THR A 35 -20.60 -51.30 -18.98
CA THR A 35 -21.98 -51.25 -19.43
C THR A 35 -22.75 -52.57 -19.25
N THR A 36 -24.08 -52.42 -19.26
CA THR A 36 -25.19 -53.39 -19.31
C THR A 36 -25.67 -53.90 -17.95
N ASN A 37 -26.54 -53.12 -17.31
CA ASN A 37 -27.63 -53.62 -16.48
C ASN A 37 -28.84 -52.68 -16.68
N GLU A 38 -30.00 -53.27 -16.93
CA GLU A 38 -31.31 -52.64 -16.96
C GLU A 38 -31.48 -51.74 -15.71
N PHE A 39 -31.87 -50.46 -15.89
CA PHE A 39 -32.10 -49.56 -14.76
C PHE A 39 -33.36 -50.00 -14.01
N THR A 40 -33.20 -50.91 -13.06
CA THR A 40 -34.26 -51.32 -12.16
C THR A 40 -34.29 -50.35 -10.97
N VAL A 41 -35.39 -49.61 -10.83
CA VAL A 41 -35.65 -48.81 -9.63
C VAL A 41 -35.81 -49.78 -8.46
N ARG A 42 -34.78 -49.85 -7.60
CA ARG A 42 -34.80 -50.70 -6.40
C ARG A 42 -35.69 -50.05 -5.35
N ASP A 43 -36.64 -50.82 -4.85
CA ASP A 43 -37.54 -50.35 -3.80
C ASP A 43 -36.82 -50.31 -2.44
N SER A 44 -37.37 -49.57 -1.48
CA SER A 44 -36.75 -49.32 -0.16
C SER A 44 -36.34 -50.60 0.59
N GLU A 45 -37.09 -51.69 0.42
CA GLU A 45 -36.79 -53.01 0.99
C GLU A 45 -35.57 -53.70 0.35
N GLN A 46 -35.35 -53.51 -0.95
CA GLN A 46 -34.21 -54.12 -1.67
C GLN A 46 -32.90 -53.39 -1.36
N ILE A 47 -32.97 -52.06 -1.16
CA ILE A 47 -31.83 -51.24 -0.75
C ILE A 47 -31.41 -51.56 0.69
N ASN A 48 -32.37 -51.86 1.58
CA ASN A 48 -32.09 -52.24 2.96
C ASN A 48 -31.47 -53.64 3.13
N LYS A 49 -31.70 -54.54 2.16
CA LYS A 49 -31.16 -55.91 2.17
C LYS A 49 -29.75 -56.01 1.57
N ASP A 50 -29.35 -55.05 0.74
CA ASP A 50 -28.02 -54.98 0.12
C ASP A 50 -27.11 -54.04 0.95
N PRO A 51 -26.12 -54.59 1.70
CA PRO A 51 -25.24 -53.78 2.56
C PRO A 51 -24.41 -52.76 1.78
N VAL A 52 -24.13 -53.01 0.51
CA VAL A 52 -23.41 -52.05 -0.36
C VAL A 52 -24.34 -50.89 -0.72
N ALA A 53 -25.57 -51.18 -1.16
CA ALA A 53 -26.55 -50.15 -1.53
C ALA A 53 -26.93 -49.26 -0.34
N LYS A 54 -27.11 -49.84 0.85
CA LYS A 54 -27.36 -49.10 2.10
C LYS A 54 -26.19 -48.17 2.45
N SER A 55 -24.95 -48.64 2.33
CA SER A 55 -23.76 -47.82 2.60
C SER A 55 -23.61 -46.64 1.62
N ILE A 56 -24.04 -46.82 0.37
CA ILE A 56 -24.05 -45.75 -0.65
C ILE A 56 -25.11 -44.70 -0.31
N LEU A 57 -26.31 -45.14 0.09
CA LEU A 57 -27.39 -44.23 0.49
C LEU A 57 -27.01 -43.39 1.71
N GLU A 58 -26.44 -44.01 2.75
CA GLU A 58 -25.93 -43.31 3.94
C GLU A 58 -24.85 -42.28 3.57
N LYS A 59 -23.93 -42.63 2.67
CA LYS A 59 -22.90 -41.70 2.17
C LYS A 59 -23.49 -40.53 1.40
N ILE A 60 -24.51 -40.75 0.57
CA ILE A 60 -25.20 -39.69 -0.18
C ILE A 60 -25.91 -38.74 0.78
N GLU A 61 -26.59 -39.27 1.80
CA GLU A 61 -27.27 -38.45 2.81
C GLU A 61 -26.26 -37.61 3.63
N HIS A 62 -25.18 -38.23 4.09
CA HIS A 62 -24.08 -37.52 4.76
C HIS A 62 -23.45 -36.44 3.87
N MET A 63 -23.32 -36.70 2.56
CA MET A 63 -22.76 -35.73 1.62
C MET A 63 -23.71 -34.56 1.36
N LYS A 64 -25.03 -34.83 1.25
CA LYS A 64 -26.05 -33.79 1.11
C LYS A 64 -26.06 -32.86 2.32
N LYS A 65 -25.99 -33.42 3.54
CA LYS A 65 -25.90 -32.64 4.78
C LYS A 65 -24.66 -31.74 4.80
N ARG A 66 -23.48 -32.31 4.49
CA ARG A 66 -22.23 -31.53 4.40
C ARG A 66 -22.28 -30.44 3.33
N MET A 67 -22.93 -30.69 2.19
CA MET A 67 -23.05 -29.69 1.12
C MET A 67 -23.92 -28.50 1.53
N VAL A 68 -24.98 -28.72 2.31
CA VAL A 68 -25.79 -27.63 2.89
C VAL A 68 -24.95 -26.81 3.87
N GLU A 69 -24.24 -27.47 4.79
CA GLU A 69 -23.37 -26.81 5.77
C GLU A 69 -22.28 -25.95 5.09
N ILE A 70 -21.60 -26.48 4.06
CA ILE A 70 -20.59 -25.74 3.28
C ILE A 70 -21.21 -24.54 2.56
N LYS A 71 -22.42 -24.68 2.00
CA LYS A 71 -23.10 -23.59 1.29
C LYS A 71 -23.47 -22.46 2.25
N GLU A 72 -23.98 -22.80 3.43
CA GLU A 72 -24.28 -21.83 4.47
C GLU A 72 -23.02 -21.14 5.00
N GLU A 73 -21.94 -21.89 5.23
CA GLU A 73 -20.67 -21.33 5.70
C GLU A 73 -20.06 -20.38 4.67
N ARG A 74 -20.06 -20.72 3.38
CA ARG A 74 -19.65 -19.80 2.31
C ARG A 74 -20.50 -18.53 2.30
N LYS A 75 -21.82 -18.65 2.48
CA LYS A 75 -22.71 -17.49 2.53
C LYS A 75 -22.37 -16.59 3.72
N ARG A 76 -22.16 -17.16 4.91
CA ARG A 76 -21.71 -16.42 6.11
C ARG A 76 -20.37 -15.73 5.88
N GLN A 77 -19.39 -16.41 5.28
CA GLN A 77 -18.09 -15.84 4.95
C GLN A 77 -18.20 -14.68 3.97
N GLN A 78 -19.03 -14.81 2.92
CA GLN A 78 -19.27 -13.73 1.94
C GLN A 78 -19.96 -12.52 2.58
N GLU A 79 -20.96 -12.73 3.43
CA GLU A 79 -21.64 -11.66 4.17
C GLU A 79 -20.66 -10.96 5.13
N HIS A 80 -19.83 -11.71 5.83
CA HIS A 80 -18.78 -11.16 6.68
C HIS A 80 -17.76 -10.34 5.88
N GLN A 81 -17.28 -10.85 4.74
CA GLN A 81 -16.37 -10.11 3.86
C GLN A 81 -17.00 -8.80 3.36
N LYS A 82 -18.28 -8.83 2.95
CA LYS A 82 -19.01 -7.62 2.55
C LYS A 82 -19.10 -6.61 3.70
N PHE A 83 -19.39 -7.07 4.91
CA PHE A 83 -19.42 -6.21 6.09
C PHE A 83 -18.05 -5.57 6.37
N ILE A 84 -16.96 -6.35 6.34
CA ILE A 84 -15.60 -5.84 6.52
C ILE A 84 -15.26 -4.79 5.46
N GLU A 85 -15.61 -5.04 4.20
CA GLU A 85 -15.34 -4.09 3.11
C GLU A 85 -16.15 -2.79 3.27
N GLN A 86 -17.41 -2.88 3.71
CA GLN A 86 -18.21 -1.70 4.05
C GLN A 86 -17.58 -0.89 5.19
N GLN A 87 -17.08 -1.54 6.24
CA GLN A 87 -16.38 -0.87 7.34
C GLN A 87 -15.09 -0.19 6.86
N ARG A 88 -14.32 -0.84 5.98
CA ARG A 88 -13.11 -0.26 5.38
C ARG A 88 -13.44 0.98 4.54
N GLU A 89 -14.49 0.91 3.73
CA GLU A 89 -14.88 2.03 2.89
C GLU A 89 -15.36 3.22 3.73
N LEU A 90 -16.17 2.98 4.78
CA LEU A 90 -16.57 4.02 5.72
C LEU A 90 -15.37 4.66 6.43
N ALA A 91 -14.42 3.84 6.90
CA ALA A 91 -13.20 4.33 7.51
C ALA A 91 -12.35 5.17 6.54
N ARG A 92 -12.26 4.75 5.27
CA ARG A 92 -11.56 5.49 4.21
C ARG A 92 -12.24 6.83 3.92
N GLN A 93 -13.56 6.85 3.86
CA GLN A 93 -14.34 8.09 3.64
C GLN A 93 -14.15 9.07 4.79
N GLU A 94 -14.22 8.61 6.04
CA GLU A 94 -14.02 9.46 7.20
C GLU A 94 -12.59 9.98 7.28
N LEU A 95 -11.61 9.11 7.01
CA LEU A 95 -10.20 9.51 6.90
C LEU A 95 -10.01 10.60 5.84
N ASN A 96 -10.58 10.44 4.64
CA ASN A 96 -10.46 11.43 3.57
C ASN A 96 -11.08 12.78 3.98
N LYS A 97 -12.27 12.77 4.61
CA LYS A 97 -12.89 14.00 5.12
C LYS A 97 -12.02 14.69 6.17
N GLU A 98 -11.41 13.93 7.07
CA GLU A 98 -10.50 14.48 8.09
C GLU A 98 -9.24 15.06 7.43
N LEU A 99 -8.66 14.36 6.45
CA LEU A 99 -7.51 14.85 5.69
C LEU A 99 -7.83 16.16 4.97
N ASP A 100 -9.00 16.27 4.34
CA ASP A 100 -9.43 17.50 3.68
C ASP A 100 -9.59 18.65 4.69
N ARG A 101 -10.20 18.37 5.85
CA ARG A 101 -10.36 19.36 6.92
C ARG A 101 -9.02 19.84 7.46
N ILE A 102 -8.09 18.93 7.70
CA ILE A 102 -6.73 19.25 8.16
C ILE A 102 -6.01 20.07 7.08
N ASN A 103 -6.08 19.65 5.82
CA ASN A 103 -5.45 20.37 4.71
C ASN A 103 -5.96 21.81 4.58
N ASP A 104 -7.27 22.03 4.68
CA ASP A 104 -7.83 23.39 4.63
C ASP A 104 -7.44 24.21 5.86
N LYS A 105 -7.52 23.62 7.07
CA LYS A 105 -7.14 24.29 8.32
C LYS A 105 -5.68 24.76 8.33
N TYR A 106 -4.79 24.00 7.71
CA TYR A 106 -3.35 24.28 7.70
C TYR A 106 -2.83 24.76 6.35
N LYS A 107 -3.70 25.14 5.40
CA LYS A 107 -3.29 25.55 4.04
C LYS A 107 -2.24 26.68 4.03
N ASP A 108 -2.40 27.64 4.93
CA ASP A 108 -1.51 28.80 5.08
C ASP A 108 -0.20 28.45 5.81
N ASN A 109 -0.17 27.30 6.49
CA ASN A 109 1.00 26.76 7.19
C ASN A 109 1.70 25.67 6.38
N THR A 110 1.39 25.55 5.09
CA THR A 110 2.11 24.62 4.21
C THR A 110 3.51 25.15 3.90
N PRO A 111 4.49 24.27 3.62
CA PRO A 111 5.83 24.71 3.20
C PRO A 111 5.79 25.69 2.02
N LYS A 112 4.85 25.49 1.08
CA LYS A 112 4.66 26.39 -0.06
C LYS A 112 4.14 27.77 0.38
N ALA A 113 3.18 27.84 1.28
CA ALA A 113 2.65 29.12 1.78
C ALA A 113 3.74 29.90 2.54
N SER A 114 4.46 29.24 3.45
CA SER A 114 5.58 29.89 4.16
C SER A 114 6.71 30.31 3.21
N PHE A 115 7.04 29.49 2.22
CA PHE A 115 8.06 29.81 1.23
C PHE A 115 7.64 30.96 0.30
N SER A 116 6.35 31.07 -0.04
CA SER A 116 5.82 32.19 -0.84
C SER A 116 6.11 33.54 -0.17
N SER A 117 5.85 33.65 1.14
CA SER A 117 6.15 34.86 1.91
C SER A 117 7.65 35.18 1.96
N PHE A 118 8.50 34.15 2.06
CA PHE A 118 9.95 34.32 1.96
C PHE A 118 10.36 34.85 0.58
N VAL A 119 9.85 34.28 -0.51
CA VAL A 119 10.18 34.70 -1.88
C VAL A 119 9.70 36.13 -2.16
N ALA A 120 8.52 36.49 -1.70
CA ALA A 120 7.97 37.84 -1.84
C ALA A 120 8.87 38.92 -1.20
N SER A 121 9.66 38.57 -0.17
CA SER A 121 10.63 39.48 0.46
C SER A 121 11.92 39.69 -0.35
N LYS A 122 12.12 38.96 -1.46
CA LYS A 122 13.34 39.00 -2.27
C LYS A 122 13.19 39.91 -3.48
N PRO A 123 14.30 40.46 -4.01
CA PRO A 123 14.26 41.24 -5.26
C PRO A 123 13.60 40.44 -6.39
N ALA A 124 12.75 41.09 -7.19
CA ALA A 124 11.94 40.43 -8.22
C ALA A 124 12.78 39.56 -9.18
N GLN A 125 13.98 40.03 -9.53
CA GLN A 125 14.90 39.34 -10.44
C GLN A 125 15.45 38.00 -9.91
N THR A 126 15.38 37.74 -8.60
CA THR A 126 15.85 36.46 -8.02
C THR A 126 14.72 35.53 -7.59
N GLN A 127 13.47 36.00 -7.59
CA GLN A 127 12.33 35.23 -7.08
C GLN A 127 12.14 33.91 -7.85
N SER A 128 12.30 33.92 -9.17
CA SER A 128 12.16 32.71 -10.00
C SER A 128 13.21 31.65 -9.70
N VAL A 129 14.44 32.06 -9.34
CA VAL A 129 15.49 31.12 -8.90
C VAL A 129 15.08 30.42 -7.62
N TYR A 130 14.58 31.17 -6.63
CA TYR A 130 14.11 30.57 -5.38
C TYR A 130 12.95 29.60 -5.61
N TRP A 131 12.00 29.93 -6.48
CA TRP A 131 10.91 29.03 -6.83
C TRP A 131 11.40 27.73 -7.48
N ASP A 132 12.36 27.81 -8.40
CA ASP A 132 12.92 26.61 -9.01
C ASP A 132 13.73 25.76 -8.01
N MET A 133 14.47 26.38 -7.09
CA MET A 133 15.14 25.66 -5.99
C MET A 133 14.13 24.95 -5.09
N PHE A 134 13.00 25.59 -4.79
CA PHE A 134 11.92 24.97 -4.03
C PHE A 134 11.30 23.80 -4.78
N ASN A 135 11.01 23.96 -6.07
CA ASN A 135 10.46 22.90 -6.91
C ASN A 135 11.38 21.68 -6.93
N PHE A 136 12.69 21.89 -7.13
CA PHE A 136 13.67 20.81 -7.04
C PHE A 136 13.63 20.07 -5.69
N GLN A 137 13.58 20.81 -4.57
CA GLN A 137 13.48 20.20 -3.25
C GLN A 137 12.18 19.39 -3.10
N GLN A 138 11.06 19.89 -3.64
CA GLN A 138 9.78 19.19 -3.60
C GLN A 138 9.80 17.91 -4.44
N GLU A 139 10.44 17.92 -5.60
CA GLU A 139 10.68 16.73 -6.43
C GLU A 139 11.50 15.68 -5.67
N LYS A 140 12.60 16.09 -5.03
CA LYS A 140 13.42 15.20 -4.18
C LYS A 140 12.62 14.55 -3.05
N VAL A 141 11.75 15.32 -2.40
CA VAL A 141 10.85 14.80 -1.35
C VAL A 141 9.81 13.84 -1.93
N ALA A 142 9.27 14.13 -3.11
CA ALA A 142 8.31 13.25 -3.78
C ALA A 142 8.95 11.90 -4.16
N ASP A 143 10.16 11.93 -4.74
CA ASP A 143 10.93 10.73 -5.06
C ASP A 143 11.26 9.91 -3.81
N ALA A 144 11.63 10.58 -2.71
CA ALA A 144 11.91 9.92 -1.44
C ALA A 144 10.66 9.23 -0.86
N ARG A 145 9.50 9.89 -0.91
CA ARG A 145 8.22 9.29 -0.51
C ARG A 145 7.85 8.09 -1.38
N LYS A 146 8.12 8.16 -2.69
CA LYS A 146 7.91 7.05 -3.62
C LYS A 146 8.82 5.87 -3.29
N ALA A 147 10.10 6.10 -3.03
CA ALA A 147 11.05 5.06 -2.63
C ALA A 147 10.62 4.37 -1.32
N MET A 148 10.22 5.16 -0.31
CA MET A 148 9.68 4.65 0.95
C MET A 148 8.44 3.78 0.73
N LYS A 149 7.49 4.27 -0.06
CA LYS A 149 6.25 3.56 -0.36
C LYS A 149 6.54 2.23 -1.07
N ASN A 150 7.46 2.21 -2.03
CA ASN A 150 7.83 0.99 -2.73
C ASN A 150 8.36 -0.08 -1.78
N VAL A 151 9.14 0.28 -0.76
CA VAL A 151 9.63 -0.70 0.22
C VAL A 151 8.48 -1.26 1.06
N LEU A 152 7.59 -0.39 1.54
CA LEU A 152 6.43 -0.81 2.36
C LEU A 152 5.46 -1.70 1.57
N ASP A 153 5.16 -1.34 0.32
CA ASP A 153 4.25 -2.10 -0.54
C ASP A 153 4.79 -3.51 -0.86
N ASN A 154 6.12 -3.69 -0.86
CA ASN A 154 6.80 -4.97 -1.08
C ASN A 154 7.07 -5.75 0.22
N GLY A 155 6.49 -5.35 1.35
CA GLY A 155 6.62 -6.06 2.63
C GLY A 155 7.92 -5.79 3.39
N GLY A 156 8.69 -4.77 3.00
CA GLY A 156 9.89 -4.34 3.72
C GLY A 156 9.58 -3.72 5.09
N SER A 157 10.57 -3.74 5.97
CA SER A 157 10.47 -3.16 7.31
C SER A 157 10.42 -1.63 7.27
N LEU A 158 9.92 -1.03 8.35
CA LEU A 158 9.92 0.43 8.50
C LEU A 158 11.33 1.03 8.46
N GLN A 159 12.34 0.30 8.96
CA GLN A 159 13.73 0.76 8.93
C GLN A 159 14.26 0.82 7.49
N GLU A 160 14.02 -0.22 6.70
CA GLU A 160 14.40 -0.25 5.28
C GLU A 160 13.69 0.84 4.49
N ALA A 161 12.39 1.06 4.76
CA ALA A 161 11.62 2.12 4.10
C ALA A 161 12.16 3.52 4.42
N ARG A 162 12.58 3.76 5.67
CA ARG A 162 13.24 5.01 6.08
C ARG A 162 14.62 5.16 5.43
N ASN A 163 15.41 4.09 5.35
CA ASN A 163 16.70 4.12 4.68
C ASN A 163 16.53 4.49 3.20
N ALA A 164 15.58 3.86 2.50
CA ALA A 164 15.25 4.18 1.12
C ALA A 164 14.78 5.64 0.95
N TYR A 165 14.00 6.17 1.89
CA TYR A 165 13.64 7.59 1.92
C TYR A 165 14.90 8.46 2.00
N HIS A 166 15.79 8.20 2.96
CA HIS A 166 16.98 9.01 3.18
C HIS A 166 17.94 8.98 1.98
N GLU A 167 18.14 7.80 1.39
CA GLU A 167 18.98 7.63 0.20
C GLU A 167 18.40 8.39 -1.00
N ALA A 168 17.10 8.28 -1.24
CA ALA A 168 16.45 8.97 -2.34
C ALA A 168 16.34 10.49 -2.12
N ALA A 169 16.15 10.94 -0.88
CA ALA A 169 16.12 12.36 -0.51
C ALA A 169 17.52 13.02 -0.59
N ALA A 170 18.60 12.23 -0.48
CA ALA A 170 19.94 12.76 -0.49
C ALA A 170 20.26 13.48 -1.81
N VAL A 171 20.90 14.63 -1.69
CA VAL A 171 21.42 15.40 -2.83
C VAL A 171 22.93 15.47 -2.71
N LYS A 172 23.63 15.05 -3.75
CA LYS A 172 25.09 15.11 -3.80
C LYS A 172 25.54 16.54 -4.04
N ARG A 173 26.70 16.92 -3.49
CA ARG A 173 27.31 18.25 -3.72
C ARG A 173 27.42 18.62 -5.20
N ILE A 174 27.82 17.66 -6.04
CA ILE A 174 27.90 17.84 -7.50
C ILE A 174 26.54 18.22 -8.12
N GLN A 175 25.44 17.60 -7.67
CA GLN A 175 24.10 17.94 -8.15
C GLN A 175 23.68 19.35 -7.72
N LEU A 176 24.06 19.78 -6.50
CA LEU A 176 23.81 21.15 -6.05
C LEU A 176 24.58 22.18 -6.90
N ILE A 177 25.82 21.86 -7.27
CA ILE A 177 26.62 22.73 -8.14
C ILE A 177 25.95 22.81 -9.52
N ASP A 178 25.61 21.67 -10.12
CA ASP A 178 24.98 21.60 -11.44
C ASP A 178 23.66 22.38 -11.46
N ILE A 179 22.81 22.19 -10.44
CA ILE A 179 21.51 22.87 -10.41
C ILE A 179 21.68 24.38 -10.21
N THR A 180 22.62 24.80 -9.36
CA THR A 180 22.90 26.23 -9.14
C THR A 180 23.41 26.88 -10.42
N LYS A 181 24.34 26.23 -11.13
CA LYS A 181 24.82 26.65 -12.45
C LYS A 181 23.66 26.80 -13.43
N ASN A 182 22.84 25.77 -13.57
CA ASN A 182 21.73 25.75 -14.53
C ASN A 182 20.69 26.83 -14.23
N LEU A 183 20.36 27.07 -12.95
CA LEU A 183 19.41 28.11 -12.57
C LEU A 183 19.97 29.51 -12.82
N ASN A 184 21.25 29.75 -12.52
CA ASN A 184 21.88 31.03 -12.80
C ASN A 184 21.89 31.34 -14.31
N ILE A 185 22.17 30.36 -15.16
CA ILE A 185 22.10 30.52 -16.62
C ILE A 185 20.65 30.75 -17.07
N LYS A 186 19.72 29.88 -16.63
CA LYS A 186 18.30 29.93 -17.00
C LYS A 186 17.66 31.29 -16.72
N HIS A 187 18.00 31.91 -15.59
CA HIS A 187 17.44 33.19 -15.16
C HIS A 187 18.31 34.40 -15.51
N GLY A 188 19.34 34.23 -16.36
CA GLY A 188 20.18 35.33 -16.85
C GLY A 188 21.06 35.98 -15.79
N LEU A 189 21.36 35.26 -14.70
CA LEU A 189 22.24 35.71 -13.62
C LEU A 189 23.72 35.37 -13.87
N ALA A 190 23.99 34.48 -14.83
CA ALA A 190 25.32 34.15 -15.28
C ALA A 190 25.32 33.75 -16.76
N GLU A 191 26.42 34.02 -17.44
CA GLU A 191 26.63 33.52 -18.80
C GLU A 191 27.16 32.08 -18.76
N ASP A 192 26.77 31.29 -19.77
CA ASP A 192 27.26 29.92 -19.92
C ASP A 192 28.79 29.88 -20.10
N SER A 193 29.34 30.85 -20.84
CA SER A 193 30.78 31.06 -21.03
C SER A 193 31.53 31.11 -19.69
N VAL A 194 31.05 31.92 -18.74
CA VAL A 194 31.61 32.08 -17.40
C VAL A 194 31.38 30.82 -16.56
N GLN A 195 30.20 30.22 -16.62
CA GLN A 195 29.90 29.00 -15.85
C GLN A 195 30.62 27.76 -16.39
N SER A 196 31.09 27.78 -17.62
CA SER A 196 31.89 26.70 -18.23
C SER A 196 33.34 26.68 -17.73
N THR A 197 33.84 27.77 -17.13
CA THR A 197 35.21 27.82 -16.60
C THR A 197 35.37 27.03 -15.31
N PHE A 198 34.28 26.72 -14.61
CA PHE A 198 34.34 25.94 -13.37
C PHE A 198 34.36 24.43 -13.67
N ASP A 199 35.18 23.69 -12.92
CA ASP A 199 35.17 22.23 -12.95
C ASP A 199 33.90 21.63 -12.31
N LYS A 200 33.76 20.30 -12.39
CA LYS A 200 32.62 19.56 -11.79
C LYS A 200 32.50 19.70 -10.27
N TYR A 201 33.49 20.28 -9.60
CA TYR A 201 33.50 20.54 -8.15
C TYR A 201 33.27 22.02 -7.82
N GLY A 202 32.99 22.85 -8.83
CA GLY A 202 32.74 24.28 -8.70
C GLY A 202 34.02 25.09 -8.48
N LYS A 203 35.18 24.60 -8.93
CA LYS A 203 36.47 25.28 -8.76
C LYS A 203 36.96 25.83 -10.09
N LEU A 204 37.63 26.98 -10.05
CA LEU A 204 38.36 27.51 -11.20
C LEU A 204 39.62 26.67 -11.47
N PRO A 205 40.12 26.65 -12.72
CA PRO A 205 41.39 26.05 -13.05
C PRO A 205 42.47 26.72 -12.20
N ARG A 206 43.29 25.89 -11.55
CA ARG A 206 44.50 26.40 -10.88
C ARG A 206 45.60 26.42 -11.94
N TYR A 207 46.17 27.59 -12.15
CA TYR A 207 47.44 27.72 -12.85
C TYR A 207 48.52 27.66 -11.77
N ASP A 208 49.32 26.61 -11.83
CA ASP A 208 50.53 26.38 -11.06
C ASP A 208 51.66 27.35 -11.43
#